data_AF-A0A918I2H1-F1
#
_entry.id   AF-A0A918I2H1-F1
#
_cell.length_a   1.000
_cell.length_b   1.000
_cell.length_c   1.000
_cell.angle_alpha   90.00
_cell.angle_beta   90.00
_cell.angle_gamma   90.00
#
_symmetry.space_group_name_H-M   'P 1'
#
loop_
_entity.id
_entity.type
_entity.pdbx_description
1 polymer ?
#
loop_
_entity_poly.entity_id
_entity_poly.type
_entity_poly.pdbx_seq_one_letter_code
_entity_poly.pdbx_strand_id
1 'polypeptide(L)'
;MPHTKRIHEMVAIHIRCSGLHTGPQFAAPGPRPCLDLCAAYYLVAEGGPVPLEFYSDETASIRLIECSAGAMQAIRSLSAALDTEPPVTTIAPGVDVPDYIEHVSHWAATPAIGEQRPPTESEVIGRILRATRAEPSLLAYLPTQRHAA
;
A
#
# COMPACT_ATOMS: atom_id res chain seq x y z
N MET A 1 14.20 -0.29 10.28
CA MET A 1 13.35 -0.01 11.45
C MET A 1 12.59 -1.27 11.88
N PRO A 2 12.68 -1.71 13.13
CA PRO A 2 12.05 -2.97 13.59
C PRO A 2 10.52 -3.01 13.41
N HIS A 3 9.87 -1.85 13.38
CA HIS A 3 8.41 -1.71 13.28
C HIS A 3 7.87 -2.08 11.88
N THR A 4 8.44 -1.52 10.81
CA THR A 4 8.01 -1.76 9.43
C THR A 4 8.13 -3.24 9.01
N LYS A 5 9.23 -3.89 9.41
CA LYS A 5 9.42 -5.33 9.18
C LYS A 5 8.29 -6.16 9.80
N ARG A 6 7.96 -5.88 11.06
CA ARG A 6 6.88 -6.59 11.76
C ARG A 6 5.53 -6.35 11.09
N ILE A 7 5.25 -5.12 10.64
CA ILE A 7 4.03 -4.81 9.91
C ILE A 7 3.94 -5.66 8.64
N HIS A 8 4.99 -5.70 7.80
CA HIS A 8 5.01 -6.55 6.60
C HIS A 8 4.77 -8.03 6.92
N GLU A 9 5.42 -8.58 7.95
CA GLU A 9 5.23 -9.97 8.36
C GLU A 9 3.78 -10.25 8.80
N MET A 10 3.18 -9.34 9.56
CA MET A 10 1.79 -9.45 10.00
C MET A 10 0.79 -9.28 8.86
N VAL A 11 1.04 -8.39 7.90
CA VAL A 11 0.22 -8.23 6.68
C VAL A 11 0.30 -9.51 5.83
N ALA A 12 1.49 -10.08 5.64
CA ALA A 12 1.63 -11.35 4.93
C ALA A 12 0.85 -12.49 5.59
N ILE A 13 0.82 -12.54 6.93
CA ILE A 13 -0.01 -13.49 7.68
C ILE A 13 -1.50 -13.21 7.44
N HIS A 14 -1.93 -11.94 7.49
CA HIS A 14 -3.32 -11.55 7.27
C HIS A 14 -3.81 -12.00 5.89
N ILE A 15 -3.08 -11.67 4.82
CA ILE A 15 -3.42 -12.05 3.44
C ILE A 15 -3.51 -13.58 3.31
N ARG A 16 -2.54 -14.31 3.88
CA ARG A 16 -2.55 -15.78 3.84
C ARG A 16 -3.78 -16.39 4.54
N CYS A 17 -4.29 -15.75 5.60
CA CYS A 17 -5.38 -16.27 6.41
C CYS A 17 -6.77 -15.84 5.91
N SER A 18 -6.88 -14.63 5.37
CA SER A 18 -8.14 -13.98 5.01
C SER A 18 -8.34 -13.82 3.51
N GLY A 19 -7.31 -14.00 2.70
CA GLY A 19 -7.30 -13.70 1.27
C GLY A 19 -6.99 -12.23 0.97
N LEU A 20 -6.79 -11.93 -0.30
CA LEU A 20 -6.58 -10.58 -0.82
C LEU A 20 -7.85 -10.05 -1.51
N HIS A 21 -8.29 -8.84 -1.16
CA HIS A 21 -9.33 -8.15 -1.90
C HIS A 21 -8.71 -7.24 -2.97
N THR A 22 -9.25 -7.27 -4.19
CA THR A 22 -8.81 -6.47 -5.34
C THR A 22 -9.98 -5.70 -5.99
N GLY A 23 -11.07 -5.53 -5.25
CA GLY A 23 -12.26 -4.81 -5.72
C GLY A 23 -12.14 -3.30 -5.58
N PRO A 24 -13.21 -2.55 -5.90
CA PRO A 24 -13.23 -1.09 -5.88
C PRO A 24 -13.29 -0.48 -4.47
N GLN A 25 -13.44 -1.30 -3.43
CA GLN A 25 -13.41 -0.86 -2.04
C GLN A 25 -12.18 -1.47 -1.37
N PHE A 26 -11.81 -0.94 -0.22
CA PHE A 26 -10.64 -1.42 0.52
C PHE A 26 -10.91 -2.72 1.31
N ALA A 27 -12.17 -3.12 1.43
CA ALA A 27 -12.58 -4.35 2.11
C ALA A 27 -13.83 -4.96 1.48
N ALA A 28 -13.89 -6.29 1.46
CA ALA A 28 -15.09 -7.05 1.14
C ALA A 28 -15.70 -7.66 2.40
N PRO A 29 -17.03 -7.51 2.62
CA PRO A 29 -17.68 -8.14 3.75
C PRO A 29 -17.71 -9.66 3.60
N GLY A 30 -17.66 -10.39 4.72
CA GLY A 30 -17.74 -11.84 4.73
C GLY A 30 -17.45 -12.42 6.12
N PRO A 31 -17.61 -13.75 6.30
CA PRO A 31 -17.27 -14.42 7.55
C PRO A 31 -15.80 -14.24 7.95
N ARG A 32 -14.95 -14.06 6.95
CA ARG A 32 -13.58 -13.55 7.06
C ARG A 32 -13.47 -12.40 6.05
N PRO A 33 -13.49 -11.14 6.48
CA PRO A 33 -13.40 -10.03 5.56
C PRO A 33 -12.05 -10.06 4.85
N CYS A 34 -12.07 -10.00 3.52
CA CYS A 34 -10.87 -9.84 2.72
C CYS A 34 -10.52 -8.35 2.64
N LEU A 35 -9.24 -8.01 2.76
CA LEU A 35 -8.77 -6.63 2.70
C LEU A 35 -7.89 -6.40 1.47
N ASP A 36 -7.97 -5.19 0.94
CA ASP A 36 -6.94 -4.65 0.07
C ASP A 36 -5.61 -4.52 0.85
N LEU A 37 -4.49 -4.48 0.12
CA LEU A 37 -3.17 -4.36 0.72
C LEU A 37 -3.04 -3.16 1.65
N CYS A 38 -3.43 -1.97 1.21
CA CYS A 38 -3.26 -0.75 1.97
C CYS A 38 -4.15 -0.76 3.23
N ALA A 39 -5.34 -1.35 3.15
CA ALA A 39 -6.20 -1.59 4.30
C ALA A 39 -5.62 -2.60 5.29
N ALA A 40 -4.99 -3.67 4.81
CA ALA A 40 -4.29 -4.63 5.67
C ALA A 40 -3.11 -3.95 6.40
N TYR A 41 -2.36 -3.07 5.71
CA TYR A 41 -1.31 -2.26 6.34
C TYR A 41 -1.85 -1.35 7.44
N TYR A 42 -2.96 -0.64 7.18
CA TYR A 42 -3.64 0.17 8.19
C TYR A 42 -4.06 -0.65 9.39
N LEU A 43 -4.77 -1.75 9.17
CA LEU A 43 -5.27 -2.63 10.23
C LEU A 43 -4.13 -3.10 11.14
N VAL A 44 -3.02 -3.55 10.54
CA VAL A 44 -1.86 -4.05 11.28
C VAL A 44 -1.11 -2.94 12.01
N ALA A 45 -1.01 -1.75 11.41
CA ALA A 45 -0.30 -0.62 12.00
C ALA A 45 -1.07 -0.02 13.20
N GLU A 46 -2.38 0.12 13.09
CA GLU A 46 -3.22 0.75 14.12
C GLU A 46 -3.72 -0.26 15.17
N GLY A 47 -3.76 -1.55 14.84
CA GLY A 47 -4.13 -2.61 15.79
C GLY A 47 -5.60 -2.61 16.23
N GLY A 48 -6.48 -1.96 15.46
CA GLY A 48 -7.92 -1.82 15.73
C GLY A 48 -8.81 -2.71 14.86
N PRO A 49 -10.15 -2.55 14.92
CA PRO A 49 -11.06 -3.15 13.95
C PRO A 49 -10.93 -2.48 12.57
N VAL A 50 -11.38 -3.17 11.52
CA VAL A 50 -11.48 -2.58 10.18
C VAL A 50 -12.53 -1.45 10.19
N PRO A 51 -12.18 -0.21 9.81
CA PRO A 51 -13.14 0.89 9.72
C PRO A 51 -14.29 0.57 8.75
N LEU A 52 -15.49 1.08 9.03
CA LEU A 52 -16.67 0.84 8.18
C LEU A 52 -16.52 1.50 6.80
N GLU A 53 -15.76 2.60 6.76
CA GLU A 53 -15.40 3.34 5.56
C GLU A 53 -14.75 2.45 4.52
N PHE A 54 -13.93 1.47 4.94
CA PHE A 54 -13.22 0.56 4.02
C PHE A 54 -14.16 -0.28 3.16
N TYR A 55 -15.42 -0.43 3.56
CA TYR A 55 -16.42 -1.21 2.83
C TYR A 55 -17.29 -0.36 1.89
N SER A 56 -17.27 0.97 2.00
CA SER A 56 -18.30 1.81 1.37
C SER A 56 -17.88 3.23 0.95
N ASP A 57 -16.78 3.76 1.46
CA ASP A 57 -16.28 5.10 1.14
C ASP A 57 -14.76 5.05 0.91
N GLU A 58 -14.39 4.87 -0.35
CA GLU A 58 -13.01 4.83 -0.81
C GLU A 58 -12.23 6.10 -0.42
N THR A 59 -12.85 7.27 -0.57
CA THR A 59 -12.18 8.55 -0.26
C THR A 59 -11.90 8.69 1.23
N ALA A 60 -12.85 8.32 2.09
CA ALA A 60 -12.62 8.30 3.53
C ALA A 60 -11.58 7.25 3.93
N SER A 61 -11.56 6.10 3.25
CA SER A 61 -10.57 5.04 3.47
C SER A 61 -9.15 5.53 3.18
N ILE A 62 -8.95 6.19 2.05
CA ILE A 62 -7.66 6.79 1.68
C ILE A 62 -7.20 7.77 2.76
N ARG A 63 -8.07 8.69 3.19
CA ARG A 63 -7.74 9.65 4.26
C ARG A 63 -7.31 8.97 5.56
N LEU A 64 -8.00 7.91 5.97
CA LEU A 64 -7.63 7.14 7.17
C LEU A 64 -6.23 6.53 7.02
N ILE A 65 -5.94 5.92 5.88
CA ILE A 65 -4.64 5.32 5.59
C ILE A 65 -3.54 6.39 5.58
N GLU A 66 -3.77 7.53 4.92
CA GLU A 66 -2.83 8.66 4.85
C GLU A 66 -2.51 9.26 6.22
N CYS A 67 -3.49 9.30 7.13
CA CYS A 67 -3.30 9.77 8.50
C CYS A 67 -2.52 8.79 9.39
N SER A 68 -2.43 7.51 9.02
CA SER A 68 -1.66 6.51 9.75
C SER A 68 -0.19 6.50 9.30
N ALA A 69 0.67 7.15 10.09
CA ALA A 69 2.10 7.24 9.80
C ALA A 69 2.77 5.85 9.69
N GLY A 70 2.35 4.89 10.53
CA GLY A 70 2.88 3.52 10.50
C GLY A 70 2.51 2.78 9.21
N ALA A 71 1.25 2.87 8.79
CA ALA A 71 0.80 2.29 7.52
C ALA A 71 1.50 2.96 6.33
N MET A 72 1.51 4.30 6.26
CA MET A 72 2.12 5.01 5.13
C MET A 72 3.62 4.73 5.03
N GLN A 73 4.34 4.59 6.14
CA GLN A 73 5.74 4.20 6.11
C GLN A 73 5.91 2.79 5.51
N ALA A 74 5.07 1.84 5.90
CA ALA A 74 5.12 0.46 5.39
C ALA A 74 4.68 0.36 3.92
N ILE A 75 3.64 1.09 3.51
CA ILE A 75 3.16 1.15 2.13
C ILE A 75 4.26 1.75 1.23
N ARG A 76 4.90 2.85 1.64
CA ARG A 76 6.06 3.42 0.91
C ARG A 76 7.21 2.42 0.80
N SER A 77 7.50 1.68 1.87
CA SER A 77 8.52 0.64 1.87
C SER A 77 8.19 -0.51 0.91
N LEU A 78 6.92 -0.92 0.82
CA LEU A 78 6.48 -1.91 -0.17
C LEU A 78 6.58 -1.36 -1.59
N SER A 79 6.06 -0.15 -1.82
CA SER A 79 6.13 0.55 -3.11
C SER A 79 7.56 0.65 -3.63
N ALA A 80 8.52 1.00 -2.79
CA ALA A 80 9.93 1.09 -3.18
C ALA A 80 10.56 -0.28 -3.53
N ALA A 81 9.92 -1.38 -3.15
CA ALA A 81 10.32 -2.74 -3.50
C ALA A 81 9.57 -3.28 -4.73
N LEU A 82 8.66 -2.51 -5.33
CA LEU A 82 8.01 -2.84 -6.60
C LEU A 82 8.91 -2.42 -7.77
N ASP A 83 8.66 -3.00 -8.94
CA ASP A 83 9.50 -2.79 -10.13
C ASP A 83 9.04 -1.57 -10.97
N THR A 84 8.05 -0.83 -10.45
CA THR A 84 7.41 0.32 -11.09
C THR A 84 7.46 1.54 -10.17
N GLU A 85 7.42 2.73 -10.76
CA GLU A 85 7.31 3.98 -9.99
C GLU A 85 5.84 4.24 -9.60
N PRO A 86 5.59 4.83 -8.43
CA PRO A 86 4.25 5.29 -8.07
C PRO A 86 3.76 6.36 -9.06
N PRO A 87 2.46 6.36 -9.42
CA PRO A 87 1.88 7.48 -10.15
C PRO A 87 1.93 8.75 -9.30
N VAL A 88 1.79 9.91 -9.95
CA VAL A 88 1.79 11.20 -9.27
C VAL A 88 0.41 11.83 -9.34
N THR A 89 -0.01 12.41 -8.22
CA THR A 89 -1.28 13.12 -8.07
C THR A 89 -0.99 14.60 -7.82
N THR A 90 -1.61 15.47 -8.60
CA THR A 90 -1.50 16.93 -8.42
C THR A 90 -2.42 17.39 -7.28
N ILE A 91 -1.85 17.90 -6.19
CA ILE A 91 -2.60 18.36 -5.01
C ILE A 91 -2.79 19.89 -4.99
N ALA A 92 -1.98 20.62 -5.75
CA ALA A 92 -2.10 22.05 -5.98
C ALA A 92 -1.41 22.42 -7.30
N PRO A 93 -1.69 23.59 -7.90
CA PRO A 93 -1.01 24.02 -9.13
C PRO A 93 0.52 23.95 -9.00
N GLY A 94 1.15 23.10 -9.82
CA GLY A 94 2.60 22.88 -9.82
C GLY A 94 3.12 22.00 -8.66
N VAL A 95 2.25 21.34 -7.90
CA VAL A 95 2.62 20.46 -6.78
C VAL A 95 2.08 19.06 -7.01
N ASP A 96 2.98 18.16 -7.41
CA ASP A 96 2.71 16.74 -7.60
C ASP A 96 3.30 15.93 -6.44
N VAL A 97 2.54 14.95 -5.95
CA VAL A 97 2.99 14.03 -4.92
C VAL A 97 2.79 12.59 -5.38
N PRO A 98 3.70 11.65 -5.04
CA PRO A 98 3.51 10.26 -5.40
C PRO A 98 2.34 9.62 -4.64
N ASP A 99 1.48 8.91 -5.36
CA ASP A 99 0.33 8.17 -4.83
C ASP A 99 0.71 6.72 -4.54
N TYR A 100 1.19 6.49 -3.32
CA TYR A 100 1.63 5.18 -2.87
C TYR A 100 0.48 4.20 -2.62
N ILE A 101 -0.71 4.72 -2.29
CA ILE A 101 -1.88 3.89 -2.02
C ILE A 101 -2.36 3.34 -3.36
N GLU A 102 -2.54 4.20 -4.37
CA GLU A 102 -2.88 3.78 -5.72
C GLU A 102 -1.83 2.80 -6.27
N HIS A 103 -0.54 3.10 -6.14
CA HIS A 103 0.51 2.24 -6.66
C HIS A 103 0.42 0.80 -6.12
N VAL A 104 0.30 0.64 -4.81
CA VAL A 104 0.30 -0.68 -4.17
C VAL A 104 -1.00 -1.44 -4.41
N SER A 105 -2.15 -0.78 -4.30
CA SER A 105 -3.46 -1.40 -4.53
C SER A 105 -3.63 -1.78 -6.00
N HIS A 106 -3.22 -0.90 -6.94
CA HIS A 106 -3.26 -1.17 -8.37
C HIS A 106 -2.34 -2.33 -8.75
N TRP A 107 -1.08 -2.33 -8.28
CA TRP A 107 -0.12 -3.41 -8.55
C TRP A 107 -0.66 -4.79 -8.17
N ALA A 108 -1.39 -4.89 -7.06
CA ALA A 108 -1.95 -6.16 -6.61
C ALA A 108 -3.21 -6.57 -7.40
N ALA A 109 -3.93 -5.60 -7.96
CA ALA A 109 -5.19 -5.81 -8.67
C ALA A 109 -5.04 -5.97 -10.18
N THR A 110 -3.93 -5.52 -10.78
CA THR A 110 -3.79 -5.48 -12.24
C THR A 110 -2.62 -6.30 -12.76
N PRO A 111 -2.74 -6.89 -13.98
CA PRO A 111 -1.59 -7.48 -14.65
C PRO A 111 -0.54 -6.43 -14.96
N ALA A 112 0.73 -6.75 -14.73
CA ALA A 112 1.83 -5.94 -15.23
C ALA A 112 1.85 -5.91 -16.77
N ILE A 113 2.56 -4.94 -17.35
CA ILE A 113 2.71 -4.87 -18.81
C ILE A 113 3.33 -6.16 -19.33
N GLY A 114 2.62 -6.82 -20.25
CA GLY A 114 3.04 -8.10 -20.84
C GLY A 114 2.54 -9.34 -20.10
N GLU A 115 1.89 -9.18 -18.94
CA GLU A 115 1.28 -10.26 -18.18
C GLU A 115 -0.22 -10.38 -18.47
N GLN A 116 -0.76 -11.59 -18.34
CA GLN A 116 -2.19 -11.88 -18.59
C GLN A 116 -3.05 -11.85 -17.33
N ARG A 117 -2.43 -11.86 -16.14
CA ARG A 117 -3.12 -11.90 -14.85
C ARG A 117 -2.44 -11.00 -13.83
N PRO A 118 -3.18 -10.50 -12.83
CA PRO A 118 -2.59 -9.88 -11.66
C PRO A 118 -1.70 -10.86 -10.89
N PRO A 119 -0.85 -10.35 -9.98
CA PRO A 119 -0.13 -11.18 -9.03
C PRO A 119 -1.09 -12.08 -8.21
N THR A 120 -0.71 -13.33 -8.01
CA THR A 120 -1.36 -14.22 -7.05
C THR A 120 -1.07 -13.79 -5.61
N GLU A 121 -1.89 -14.24 -4.66
CA GLU A 121 -1.66 -14.00 -3.23
C GLU A 121 -0.25 -14.45 -2.78
N SER A 122 0.24 -15.58 -3.30
CA SER A 122 1.59 -16.08 -3.01
C SER A 122 2.70 -15.16 -3.54
N GLU A 123 2.53 -14.61 -4.74
CA GLU A 123 3.47 -13.63 -5.32
C GLU A 123 3.45 -12.33 -4.51
N VAL A 124 2.26 -11.89 -4.09
CA VAL A 124 2.06 -10.72 -3.22
C VAL A 124 2.76 -10.90 -1.87
N ILE A 125 2.49 -12.00 -1.18
CA ILE A 125 3.14 -12.36 0.09
C ILE A 125 4.65 -12.41 -0.09
N GLY A 126 5.14 -13.05 -1.16
CA GLY A 126 6.57 -13.13 -1.46
C GLY A 126 7.20 -11.75 -1.63
N ARG A 127 6.53 -10.81 -2.31
CA ARG A 127 7.00 -9.43 -2.48
C ARG A 127 7.03 -8.67 -1.14
N ILE A 128 5.97 -8.77 -0.34
CA ILE A 128 5.90 -8.16 1.01
C ILE A 128 7.06 -8.63 1.88
N LEU A 129 7.32 -9.94 1.90
CA LEU A 129 8.41 -10.50 2.69
C LEU A 129 9.79 -10.10 2.16
N ARG A 130 9.95 -9.88 0.85
CA ARG A 130 11.19 -9.32 0.30
C ARG A 130 11.37 -7.85 0.68
N ALA A 131 10.29 -7.06 0.74
CA ALA A 131 10.36 -5.66 1.18
C ALA A 131 10.91 -5.52 2.62
N THR A 132 10.76 -6.55 3.48
CA THR A 132 11.39 -6.56 4.82
C THR A 132 12.92 -6.52 4.80
N ARG A 133 13.54 -6.86 3.66
CA ARG A 133 14.99 -6.94 3.47
C ARG A 133 15.54 -5.76 2.67
N ALA A 134 14.67 -4.98 2.03
CA ALA A 134 15.05 -3.76 1.35
C ALA A 134 15.12 -2.64 2.39
N GLU A 135 16.27 -2.01 2.57
CA GLU A 135 16.32 -0.75 3.31
C GLU A 135 15.74 0.36 2.41
N PRO A 136 14.73 1.11 2.84
CA PRO A 136 14.30 2.29 2.11
C PRO A 136 15.43 3.33 2.18
N SER A 137 16.04 3.64 1.04
CA SER A 137 16.98 4.76 0.93
C SER A 137 16.22 6.07 1.13
N LEU A 138 16.23 6.57 2.37
CA LEU A 138 15.60 7.82 2.79
C LEU A 138 16.16 9.09 2.10
N LEU A 139 17.09 8.95 1.14
CA LEU A 139 17.77 10.05 0.46
C LEU A 139 17.07 10.55 -0.82
N ALA A 140 16.01 9.88 -1.31
CA ALA A 140 15.34 10.29 -2.55
C ALA A 140 14.33 11.45 -2.39
N TYR A 141 14.15 11.98 -1.18
CA TYR A 141 13.02 12.87 -0.83
C TYR A 141 13.37 14.33 -0.50
N LEU A 142 14.53 14.82 -0.93
CA LEU A 142 14.74 16.26 -0.96
C LEU A 142 14.04 16.81 -2.22
N PRO A 143 13.06 17.73 -2.10
CA PRO A 143 12.49 18.38 -3.27
C PRO A 143 13.64 19.08 -4.00
N THR A 144 13.84 18.70 -5.26
CA THR A 144 14.78 19.37 -6.15
C THR A 144 14.33 20.82 -6.27
N GLN A 145 14.92 21.72 -5.48
CA GLN A 145 14.77 23.16 -5.67
C GLN A 145 15.42 23.51 -7.00
N ARG A 146 14.64 23.44 -8.08
CA ARG A 146 15.01 24.08 -9.34
C ARG A 146 15.06 25.57 -9.07
N HIS A 147 16.28 26.09 -8.96
CA HIS A 147 16.55 27.51 -9.03
C HIS A 147 15.98 28.02 -10.37
N ALA A 148 14.98 28.90 -10.29
CA ALA A 148 14.66 29.79 -11.39
C ALA A 148 15.67 30.95 -11.35
N ALA A 149 16.30 31.18 -12.49
CA ALA A 149 17.28 32.23 -12.76
C ALA A 149 16.68 33.64 -12.71
#